data_AF-A0A6D2IZ32-F1
#
_entry.id   AF-A0A6D2IZ32-F1
#
_cell.length_a   1.000
_cell.length_b   1.000
_cell.length_c   1.000
_cell.angle_alpha   90.00
_cell.angle_beta   90.00
_cell.angle_gamma   90.00
#
_symmetry.space_group_name_H-M   'P 1'
#
loop_
_entity.id
_entity.type
_entity.pdbx_description
1 polymer ?
#
loop_
_entity_poly.entity_id
_entity_poly.type
_entity_poly.pdbx_seq_one_letter_code
_entity_poly.pdbx_strand_id
1 'polypeptide(L)'
;MNGWNSKWLSKGGKEVLIKSVASAMPMHVMSCFRLPKGITNKMTSAVSNFWWSNNGQTRGMHWMAWKKLCRHKNDGGLGFRVIEDFNTALLAKQLWRLIDYPESLFARVFKGRYYRNSTPLDPIRSYSPSYGWQSIVSARPLVQKGLIKRVGSGTSISVWDDPWIPASSPRPAT
;
A
#
# COMPACT_ATOMS: atom_id res chain seq x y z
N MET A 1 15.03 -16.23 6.67
CA MET A 1 14.93 -16.67 5.25
C MET A 1 15.99 -17.71 4.88
N ASN A 2 16.55 -18.47 5.83
CA ASN A 2 17.61 -19.46 5.53
C ASN A 2 17.06 -20.81 5.01
N GLY A 3 15.73 -20.98 4.92
CA GLY A 3 15.08 -22.20 4.44
C GLY A 3 14.59 -22.16 2.99
N TRP A 4 14.78 -21.05 2.27
CA TRP A 4 14.40 -20.99 0.85
C TRP A 4 15.55 -21.56 0.04
N ASN A 5 15.33 -22.74 -0.56
CA ASN A 5 16.36 -23.50 -1.27
C ASN A 5 16.72 -22.80 -2.60
N SER A 6 17.44 -21.68 -2.53
CA SER A 6 17.85 -20.86 -3.67
C SER A 6 18.85 -21.56 -4.59
N LYS A 7 19.39 -22.71 -4.15
CA LYS A 7 20.35 -23.55 -4.88
C LYS A 7 19.78 -24.15 -6.17
N TRP A 8 18.47 -24.38 -6.25
CA TRP A 8 17.86 -25.13 -7.37
C TRP A 8 16.82 -24.33 -8.16
N LEU A 9 16.57 -23.08 -7.79
CA LEU A 9 15.54 -22.26 -8.46
C LEU A 9 16.13 -21.49 -9.63
N SER A 10 15.52 -21.67 -10.81
CA SER A 10 15.73 -20.79 -11.96
C SER A 10 15.31 -19.35 -11.65
N LYS A 11 15.75 -18.38 -12.46
CA LYS A 11 15.33 -16.97 -12.30
C LYS A 11 13.80 -16.81 -12.40
N GLY A 12 13.15 -17.54 -13.32
CA GLY A 12 11.69 -17.58 -13.40
C GLY A 12 11.04 -18.17 -12.14
N GLY A 13 11.60 -19.25 -11.59
CA GLY A 13 11.13 -19.83 -10.32
C GLY A 13 11.23 -18.85 -9.14
N LYS A 14 12.35 -18.10 -9.05
CA LYS A 14 12.51 -17.03 -8.04
C LYS A 14 11.50 -15.90 -8.23
N GLU A 15 11.22 -15.49 -9.47
CA GLU A 15 10.23 -14.44 -9.76
C GLU A 15 8.84 -14.84 -9.25
N VAL A 16 8.40 -16.07 -9.57
CA VAL A 16 7.11 -16.61 -9.12
C VAL A 16 7.06 -16.63 -7.60
N LEU A 17 8.08 -17.15 -6.93
CA LEU A 17 8.11 -17.31 -5.47
C LEU A 17 8.08 -15.95 -4.73
N ILE A 18 8.75 -14.94 -5.28
CA ILE A 18 8.68 -13.57 -4.74
C ILE A 18 7.26 -13.00 -4.86
N LYS A 19 6.62 -13.20 -6.00
CA LYS A 19 5.29 -12.63 -6.28
C LYS A 19 4.18 -13.34 -5.52
N SER A 20 4.22 -14.67 -5.43
CA SER A 20 3.17 -15.46 -4.80
C SER A 20 3.36 -15.61 -3.30
N VAL A 21 4.60 -15.76 -2.81
CA VAL A 21 4.87 -16.04 -1.38
C VAL A 21 5.41 -14.82 -0.67
N ALA A 22 6.54 -14.26 -1.12
CA ALA A 22 7.22 -13.18 -0.37
C ALA A 22 6.31 -11.95 -0.20
N SER A 23 5.56 -11.61 -1.24
CA SER A 23 4.62 -10.50 -1.23
C SER A 23 3.36 -10.80 -0.41
N ALA A 24 3.01 -12.08 -0.25
CA ALA A 24 1.78 -12.50 0.42
C ALA A 24 1.91 -12.61 1.94
N MET A 25 3.03 -13.13 2.45
CA MET A 25 3.22 -13.37 3.89
C MET A 25 2.93 -12.13 4.77
N PRO A 26 3.37 -10.91 4.41
CA PRO A 26 3.13 -9.73 5.25
C PRO A 26 1.81 -9.00 4.94
N MET A 27 0.97 -9.48 4.01
CA MET A 27 -0.23 -8.75 3.56
C MET A 27 -1.20 -8.45 4.69
N HIS A 28 -1.46 -9.42 5.56
CA HIS A 28 -2.42 -9.24 6.65
C HIS A 28 -1.97 -8.11 7.59
N VAL A 29 -0.72 -8.14 8.06
CA VAL A 29 -0.16 -7.12 8.94
C VAL A 29 -0.11 -5.76 8.24
N MET A 30 0.33 -5.71 6.98
CA MET A 30 0.34 -4.48 6.18
C MET A 30 -1.05 -3.90 5.90
N SER A 31 -2.10 -4.72 5.93
CA SER A 31 -3.46 -4.23 5.74
C SER A 31 -4.02 -3.54 7.00
N CYS A 32 -3.48 -3.85 8.16
CA CYS A 32 -3.93 -3.30 9.44
C CYS A 32 -3.01 -2.20 9.98
N PHE A 33 -1.70 -2.28 9.67
CA PHE A 33 -0.67 -1.44 10.28
C PHE A 33 0.33 -0.90 9.26
N ARG A 34 0.82 0.32 9.52
CA ARG A 34 1.95 0.91 8.81
C ARG A 34 3.22 0.30 9.39
N LEU A 35 3.97 -0.45 8.60
CA LEU A 35 5.21 -1.04 9.06
C LEU A 35 6.29 0.03 9.23
N PRO A 36 7.13 -0.03 10.28
CA PRO A 36 8.29 0.84 10.42
C PRO A 36 9.25 0.68 9.24
N LYS A 37 9.85 1.79 8.79
CA LYS A 37 10.78 1.80 7.65
C LYS A 37 11.94 0.80 7.80
N GLY A 38 12.45 0.62 9.01
CA GLY A 38 13.49 -0.38 9.29
C GLY A 38 13.05 -1.82 8.95
N ILE A 39 11.79 -2.16 9.21
CA ILE A 39 11.24 -3.49 8.90
C ILE A 39 11.00 -3.66 7.41
N THR A 40 10.40 -2.67 6.74
CA THR A 40 10.18 -2.71 5.28
C THR A 40 11.50 -2.77 4.52
N ASN A 41 12.54 -2.07 4.99
CA ASN A 41 13.88 -2.14 4.42
C ASN A 41 14.51 -3.52 4.61
N LYS A 42 14.43 -4.11 5.81
CA LYS A 42 14.92 -5.47 6.06
C LYS A 42 14.21 -6.50 5.17
N MET A 43 12.89 -6.40 5.01
CA MET A 43 12.14 -7.27 4.10
C MET A 43 12.58 -7.09 2.65
N THR A 44 12.71 -5.84 2.20
CA THR A 44 13.17 -5.51 0.83
C THR A 44 14.56 -6.06 0.57
N SER A 45 15.48 -5.90 1.52
CA SER A 45 16.83 -6.47 1.45
C SER A 45 16.83 -8.00 1.41
N ALA A 46 15.95 -8.65 2.17
CA ALA A 46 15.86 -10.11 2.17
C ALA A 46 15.36 -10.64 0.83
N VAL A 47 14.33 -10.00 0.25
CA VAL A 47 13.80 -10.36 -1.08
C VAL A 47 14.81 -10.06 -2.19
N SER A 48 15.51 -8.93 -2.12
CA SER A 48 16.51 -8.56 -3.13
C SER A 48 17.73 -9.48 -3.08
N ASN A 49 18.21 -9.83 -1.88
CA ASN A 49 19.29 -10.82 -1.72
C ASN A 49 18.85 -12.20 -2.24
N PHE A 50 17.61 -12.61 -1.99
CA PHE A 50 17.09 -13.86 -2.56
C PHE A 50 17.07 -13.83 -4.09
N TRP A 51 16.61 -12.73 -4.70
CA TRP A 51 16.61 -12.56 -6.16
C TRP A 51 18.01 -12.64 -6.78
N TRP A 52 18.98 -11.96 -6.17
CA TRP A 52 20.35 -11.87 -6.69
C TRP A 52 21.24 -13.04 -6.29
N SER A 53 20.88 -13.82 -5.27
CA SER A 53 21.61 -15.04 -4.89
C SER A 53 21.76 -16.00 -6.08
N ASN A 54 22.87 -16.73 -6.10
CA ASN A 54 23.15 -17.74 -7.12
C ASN A 54 23.69 -19.02 -6.47
N ASN A 55 23.17 -20.19 -6.83
CA ASN A 55 23.70 -21.53 -6.48
C ASN A 55 24.29 -21.68 -5.06
N GLY A 56 23.60 -21.19 -4.03
CA GLY A 56 24.03 -21.35 -2.63
C GLY A 56 25.05 -20.32 -2.11
N GLN A 57 25.49 -19.38 -2.94
CA GLN A 57 26.20 -18.18 -2.47
C GLN A 57 25.22 -17.27 -1.72
N THR A 58 25.60 -16.86 -0.51
CA THR A 58 24.77 -16.05 0.40
C THR A 58 24.57 -14.63 -0.11
N ARG A 59 25.42 -14.14 -1.02
CA ARG A 59 25.38 -12.75 -1.51
C ARG A 59 25.78 -12.66 -2.98
N GLY A 60 24.79 -12.66 -3.88
CA GLY A 60 25.04 -12.41 -5.30
C GLY A 60 25.17 -10.92 -5.64
N MET A 61 25.81 -10.61 -6.77
CA MET A 61 25.98 -9.23 -7.26
C MET A 61 24.63 -8.62 -7.68
N HIS A 62 24.35 -7.41 -7.21
CA HIS A 62 23.15 -6.66 -7.55
C HIS A 62 23.40 -5.86 -8.84
N TRP A 63 23.08 -6.43 -9.99
CA TRP A 63 23.28 -5.78 -11.30
C TRP A 63 22.36 -4.59 -11.55
N MET A 64 21.26 -4.49 -10.82
CA MET A 64 20.29 -3.41 -10.96
C MET A 64 19.67 -3.05 -9.61
N ALA A 65 19.43 -1.76 -9.40
CA ALA A 65 18.73 -1.28 -8.21
C ALA A 65 17.34 -1.93 -8.08
N TRP A 66 17.00 -2.39 -6.87
CA TRP A 66 15.72 -3.06 -6.60
C TRP A 66 14.51 -2.23 -7.06
N LYS A 67 14.54 -0.91 -6.86
CA LYS A 67 13.48 0.00 -7.29
C LYS A 67 13.23 -0.02 -8.81
N LYS A 68 14.25 -0.27 -9.63
CA LYS A 68 14.08 -0.42 -11.09
C LYS A 68 13.39 -1.74 -11.43
N LEU A 69 13.72 -2.83 -10.73
CA LEU A 69 13.04 -4.12 -10.90
C LEU A 69 11.56 -4.07 -10.48
N CYS A 70 11.20 -3.17 -9.56
CA CYS A 70 9.81 -2.98 -9.14
C CYS A 70 8.91 -2.27 -10.17
N ARG A 71 9.48 -1.67 -11.24
CA ARG A 71 8.69 -1.02 -12.28
C ARG A 71 7.83 -2.04 -13.04
N HIS A 72 6.80 -1.56 -13.74
CA HIS A 72 5.99 -2.41 -14.61
C HIS A 72 6.84 -3.04 -15.71
N LYS A 73 6.41 -4.21 -16.22
CA LYS A 73 7.11 -4.92 -17.31
C LYS A 73 7.22 -4.04 -18.56
N ASN A 74 6.18 -3.26 -18.86
CA ASN A 74 6.15 -2.31 -19.97
C ASN A 74 7.18 -1.18 -19.82
N ASP A 75 7.59 -0.86 -18.59
CA ASP A 75 8.59 0.16 -18.28
C ASP A 75 10.01 -0.43 -18.10
N GLY A 76 10.22 -1.68 -18.52
CA GLY A 76 11.49 -2.40 -18.39
C GLY A 76 11.78 -2.97 -17.00
N GLY A 77 10.79 -3.03 -16.11
CA GLY A 77 10.90 -3.69 -14.82
C GLY A 77 10.41 -5.15 -14.82
N LEU A 78 10.37 -5.77 -13.64
CA LEU A 78 9.85 -7.13 -13.44
C LEU A 78 8.46 -7.15 -12.78
N GLY A 79 7.93 -6.00 -12.38
CA GLY A 79 6.66 -5.87 -11.68
C GLY A 79 6.72 -6.40 -10.24
N PHE A 80 7.87 -6.33 -9.58
CA PHE A 80 7.95 -6.56 -8.13
C PHE A 80 7.32 -5.40 -7.37
N ARG A 81 6.78 -5.66 -6.18
CA ARG A 81 6.17 -4.61 -5.35
C ARG A 81 7.22 -3.93 -4.49
N VAL A 82 7.19 -2.60 -4.44
CA VAL A 82 7.86 -1.85 -3.38
C VAL A 82 7.04 -2.05 -2.11
N ILE A 83 7.63 -2.64 -1.07
CA ILE A 83 6.90 -3.05 0.15
C ILE A 83 6.26 -1.86 0.85
N GLU A 84 6.97 -0.73 0.92
CA GLU A 84 6.46 0.50 1.54
C GLU A 84 5.23 1.07 0.81
N ASP A 85 5.31 1.15 -0.51
CA ASP A 85 4.20 1.65 -1.34
C ASP A 85 3.00 0.70 -1.26
N PHE A 86 3.27 -0.61 -1.27
CA PHE A 86 2.24 -1.62 -1.15
C PHE A 86 1.54 -1.60 0.23
N ASN A 87 2.29 -1.37 1.31
CA ASN A 87 1.70 -1.16 2.64
C ASN A 87 0.78 0.07 2.65
N THR A 88 1.24 1.19 2.10
CA THR A 88 0.45 2.42 1.99
C THR A 88 -0.82 2.19 1.16
N ALA A 89 -0.72 1.45 0.05
CA ALA A 89 -1.86 1.10 -0.79
C ALA A 89 -2.88 0.20 -0.07
N LEU A 90 -2.43 -0.78 0.72
CA LEU A 90 -3.32 -1.63 1.51
C LEU A 90 -4.05 -0.85 2.61
N LEU A 91 -3.38 0.11 3.26
CA LEU A 91 -3.99 1.02 4.23
C LEU A 91 -4.97 1.98 3.57
N ALA A 92 -4.63 2.52 2.39
CA ALA A 92 -5.54 3.32 1.57
C ALA A 92 -6.81 2.53 1.20
N LYS A 93 -6.67 1.23 0.89
CA LYS A 93 -7.82 0.35 0.66
C LYS A 93 -8.71 0.22 1.90
N GLN A 94 -8.15 0.14 3.11
CA GLN A 94 -8.98 0.13 4.33
C GLN A 94 -9.66 1.48 4.56
N LEU A 95 -8.97 2.60 4.34
CA LEU A 95 -9.57 3.93 4.42
C LEU A 95 -10.73 4.06 3.42
N TRP A 96 -10.55 3.57 2.19
CA TRP A 96 -11.61 3.53 1.19
C TRP A 96 -12.82 2.71 1.66
N ARG A 97 -12.61 1.55 2.30
CA ARG A 97 -13.72 0.75 2.85
C ARG A 97 -14.53 1.49 3.92
N LEU A 98 -13.90 2.39 4.70
CA LEU A 98 -14.63 3.24 5.66
C LEU A 98 -15.56 4.24 4.97
N ILE A 99 -15.24 4.63 3.73
CA ILE A 99 -16.00 5.58 2.92
C ILE A 99 -17.11 4.85 2.15
N ASP A 100 -16.75 3.75 1.49
CA ASP A 100 -17.62 3.02 0.54
C ASP A 100 -18.64 2.10 1.25
N TYR A 101 -18.29 1.59 2.44
CA TYR A 101 -19.15 0.68 3.22
C TYR A 101 -19.39 1.20 4.66
N PRO A 102 -20.10 2.33 4.82
CA PRO A 102 -20.28 2.99 6.11
C PRO A 102 -21.06 2.15 7.13
N GLU A 103 -21.91 1.22 6.67
CA GLU A 103 -22.72 0.34 7.53
C GLU A 103 -21.98 -0.92 8.00
N SER A 104 -20.78 -1.18 7.48
CA SER A 104 -19.97 -2.30 7.95
C SER A 104 -19.61 -2.14 9.42
N LEU A 105 -19.48 -3.26 10.15
CA LEU A 105 -19.05 -3.23 11.57
C LEU A 105 -17.74 -2.45 11.74
N PHE A 106 -16.80 -2.65 10.82
CA PHE A 106 -15.54 -1.92 10.76
C PHE A 106 -15.76 -0.40 10.70
N ALA A 107 -16.58 0.09 9.76
CA ALA A 107 -16.85 1.51 9.63
C ALA A 107 -17.63 2.08 10.83
N ARG A 108 -18.63 1.36 11.35
CA ARG A 108 -19.42 1.81 12.51
C ARG A 108 -18.58 1.95 13.79
N VAL A 109 -17.68 0.99 14.05
CA VAL A 109 -16.78 1.03 15.20
C VAL A 109 -15.79 2.19 15.08
N PHE A 110 -15.16 2.37 13.92
CA PHE A 110 -14.20 3.45 13.71
C PHE A 110 -14.87 4.83 13.68
N LYS A 111 -16.07 4.96 13.10
CA LYS A 111 -16.87 6.18 13.13
C LYS A 111 -17.20 6.58 14.56
N GLY A 112 -17.74 5.66 15.35
CA GLY A 112 -18.09 5.93 16.76
C GLY A 112 -16.90 6.38 17.59
N ARG A 113 -15.72 5.79 17.36
CA ARG A 113 -14.52 6.10 18.15
C ARG A 113 -13.74 7.32 17.68
N TYR A 114 -13.63 7.55 16.38
CA TYR A 114 -12.67 8.50 15.81
C TYR A 114 -13.30 9.65 15.03
N TYR A 115 -14.43 9.45 14.35
CA TYR A 115 -15.02 10.46 13.44
C TYR A 115 -16.54 10.51 13.50
N ARG A 116 -17.11 10.62 14.71
CA ARG A 116 -18.56 10.48 14.92
C ARG A 116 -19.40 11.44 14.08
N ASN A 117 -18.93 12.69 13.98
CA ASN A 117 -19.60 13.81 13.30
C ASN A 117 -18.75 14.35 12.13
N SER A 118 -17.87 13.53 11.57
CA SER A 118 -16.96 13.94 10.48
C SER A 118 -16.78 12.81 9.48
N THR A 119 -16.01 13.07 8.42
CA THR A 119 -15.64 12.06 7.42
C THR A 119 -14.25 11.49 7.71
N PRO A 120 -13.95 10.24 7.31
CA PRO A 120 -12.60 9.67 7.45
C PRO A 120 -11.49 10.49 6.78
N LEU A 121 -11.85 11.35 5.82
CA LEU A 121 -10.93 12.20 5.07
C LEU A 121 -10.63 13.53 5.79
N ASP A 122 -11.43 13.92 6.78
CA ASP A 122 -11.24 15.18 7.49
C ASP A 122 -10.01 15.10 8.40
N PRO A 123 -9.31 16.22 8.68
CA PRO A 123 -8.21 16.30 9.63
C PRO A 123 -8.69 16.06 11.08
N ILE A 124 -8.93 14.79 11.40
CA ILE A 124 -9.41 14.34 12.70
C ILE A 124 -8.29 14.37 13.74
N ARG A 125 -8.49 15.15 14.80
CA ARG A 125 -7.67 15.07 16.02
C ARG A 125 -8.30 14.06 16.97
N SER A 126 -7.62 12.94 17.20
CA SER A 126 -8.06 11.92 18.16
C SER A 126 -7.17 11.96 19.40
N TYR A 127 -7.77 11.95 20.59
CA TYR A 127 -7.06 11.76 21.85
C TYR A 127 -6.71 10.27 22.01
N SER A 128 -5.43 9.93 22.15
CA SER A 128 -4.93 8.55 22.24
C SER A 128 -5.41 7.63 21.09
N PRO A 129 -5.07 7.93 19.83
CA PRO A 129 -5.45 7.11 18.70
C PRO A 129 -4.77 5.73 18.76
N SER A 130 -5.48 4.68 18.34
CA SER A 130 -4.84 3.38 18.19
C SER A 130 -3.83 3.42 17.03
N TYR A 131 -2.81 2.58 17.11
CA TYR A 131 -1.82 2.48 16.04
C TYR A 131 -2.44 2.09 14.69
N GLY A 132 -3.49 1.25 14.70
CA GLY A 132 -4.24 0.89 13.50
C GLY A 132 -4.95 2.10 12.88
N TRP A 133 -5.57 2.96 13.69
CA TRP A 133 -6.18 4.20 13.20
C TRP A 133 -5.14 5.16 12.62
N GLN A 134 -4.04 5.40 13.34
CA GLN A 134 -2.94 6.22 12.83
C GLN A 134 -2.39 5.67 11.49
N SER A 135 -2.29 4.34 11.39
CA SER A 135 -1.84 3.67 10.17
C SER A 135 -2.80 3.93 9.00
N ILE A 136 -4.10 3.75 9.20
CA ILE A 136 -5.11 4.00 8.16
C ILE A 136 -5.09 5.48 7.73
N VAL A 137 -5.09 6.40 8.69
CA VAL A 137 -5.07 7.85 8.41
C VAL A 137 -3.79 8.29 7.70
N SER A 138 -2.65 7.63 7.94
CA SER A 138 -1.40 7.95 7.25
C SER A 138 -1.49 7.78 5.72
N ALA A 139 -2.43 6.97 5.24
CA ALA A 139 -2.67 6.75 3.80
C ALA A 139 -3.68 7.74 3.19
N ARG A 140 -4.26 8.66 3.98
CA ARG A 140 -5.23 9.66 3.51
C ARG A 140 -4.73 10.51 2.33
N PRO A 141 -3.48 11.03 2.30
CA PRO A 141 -3.01 11.81 1.17
C PRO A 141 -3.00 11.02 -0.14
N LEU A 142 -2.77 9.70 -0.07
CA LEU A 142 -2.83 8.84 -1.26
C LEU A 142 -4.25 8.70 -1.77
N VAL A 143 -5.23 8.50 -0.87
CA VAL A 143 -6.65 8.42 -1.24
C VAL A 143 -7.13 9.74 -1.84
N GLN A 144 -6.85 10.88 -1.18
CA GLN A 144 -7.25 12.20 -1.66
C GLN A 144 -6.73 12.52 -3.07
N LYS A 145 -5.49 12.11 -3.39
CA LYS A 145 -4.90 12.31 -4.72
C LYS A 145 -5.63 11.52 -5.83
N GLY A 146 -6.23 10.39 -5.51
CA GLY A 146 -6.89 9.51 -6.48
C GLY A 146 -8.42 9.51 -6.41
N LEU A 147 -9.01 10.26 -5.48
CA LEU A 147 -10.45 10.26 -5.25
C LEU A 147 -11.14 11.05 -6.37
N ILE A 148 -12.13 10.42 -7.01
CA ILE A 148 -13.03 11.09 -7.95
C ILE A 148 -14.46 10.82 -7.50
N LYS A 149 -15.24 11.87 -7.35
CA LYS A 149 -16.64 11.79 -6.96
C LYS A 149 -17.51 11.64 -8.20
N ARG A 150 -18.24 10.53 -8.27
CA ARG A 150 -19.17 10.28 -9.38
C ARG A 150 -20.44 11.11 -9.19
N VAL A 151 -20.83 11.85 -10.23
CA VAL A 151 -22.08 12.62 -10.23
C VAL A 151 -23.26 11.65 -10.28
N GLY A 152 -24.08 11.66 -9.24
CA GLY A 152 -25.40 11.00 -9.18
C GLY A 152 -26.52 12.02 -9.41
N SER A 153 -27.40 12.19 -8.43
CA SER A 153 -28.47 13.21 -8.43
C SER A 153 -27.99 14.66 -8.29
N GLY A 154 -26.68 14.89 -8.12
CA GLY A 154 -26.09 16.21 -7.90
C GLY A 154 -26.29 16.80 -6.49
N THR A 155 -27.22 16.29 -5.69
CA THR A 155 -27.58 16.84 -4.36
C THR A 155 -26.47 16.74 -3.30
N SER A 156 -25.47 15.88 -3.51
CA SER A 156 -24.38 15.64 -2.56
C SER A 156 -23.02 16.15 -3.04
N ILE A 157 -22.94 16.77 -4.22
CA ILE A 157 -21.69 17.22 -4.84
C ILE A 157 -21.52 18.74 -4.69
N SER A 158 -20.34 19.19 -4.29
CA SER A 158 -19.91 20.58 -4.45
C SER A 158 -19.20 20.70 -5.80
N VAL A 159 -19.74 21.53 -6.70
CA VAL A 159 -19.18 21.73 -8.05
C VAL A 159 -17.75 22.26 -7.99
N TRP A 160 -17.45 23.09 -6.99
CA TRP A 160 -16.17 23.79 -6.86
C TRP A 160 -15.15 23.02 -6.02
N ASP A 161 -15.61 22.31 -4.97
CA ASP A 161 -14.71 21.68 -3.99
C ASP A 161 -14.46 20.20 -4.27
N ASP A 162 -15.42 19.48 -4.86
CA ASP A 162 -15.27 18.05 -5.09
C ASP A 162 -14.53 17.75 -6.41
N PRO A 163 -13.62 16.77 -6.43
CA PRO A 163 -13.00 16.29 -7.66
C PRO A 163 -13.97 15.39 -8.43
N TRP A 164 -14.86 15.96 -9.26
CA TRP A 164 -15.83 15.19 -10.05
C TRP A 164 -15.50 15.08 -11.55
N ILE A 165 -14.51 15.83 -12.01
CA ILE A 165 -13.96 15.75 -13.38
C ILE A 165 -12.68 14.91 -13.33
N PRO A 166 -12.56 13.82 -14.11
CA PRO A 166 -11.31 13.07 -14.25
C PRO A 166 -10.24 13.98 -14.85
N ALA A 167 -9.26 14.38 -14.04
CA ALA A 167 -8.09 15.12 -14.52
C ALA A 167 -6.95 14.14 -14.83
N SER A 168 -6.21 14.38 -15.91
CA SER A 168 -5.02 13.58 -16.27
C SER A 168 -3.87 13.75 -15.27
N SER A 169 -3.91 14.80 -14.44
CA SER A 169 -2.96 15.08 -13.37
C SER A 169 -3.70 15.45 -12.07
N PRO A 170 -3.17 15.09 -10.88
CA PRO A 170 -3.75 15.52 -9.61
C PRO A 170 -3.73 17.05 -9.53
N ARG A 171 -4.87 17.68 -9.18
CA ARG A 171 -4.91 19.12 -8.94
C ARG A 171 -4.01 19.46 -7.74
N PRO A 172 -3.29 20.60 -7.78
CA PRO A 172 -2.54 21.06 -6.62
C PRO A 172 -3.49 21.22 -5.42
N ALA A 173 -3.02 20.82 -4.23
CA ALA A 173 -3.77 21.05 -3.00
C ALA A 173 -3.79 22.55 -2.74
N THR A 174 -4.96 23.16 -2.85
CA THR A 174 -5.26 24.48 -2.28
C THR A 174 -5.31 24.39 -0.77
#